data_AF-A0A1P8YAM3-F1
#
_entry.id   AF-A0A1P8YAM3-F1
#
_cell.length_a   1.000
_cell.length_b   1.000
_cell.length_c   1.000
_cell.angle_alpha   90.00
_cell.angle_beta   90.00
_cell.angle_gamma   90.00
#
_symmetry.space_group_name_H-M   'P 1'
#
loop_
_entity.id
_entity.type
_entity.pdbx_description
1 polymer ?
#
loop_
_entity_poly.entity_id
_entity_poly.type
_entity_poly.pdbx_seq_one_letter_code
_entity_poly.pdbx_strand_id
1 'polypeptide(L)'
;MTQIASWWDGLELWVIGLPFIPQLILVMAVMMPLAIGIASGADLLLARIFVLLGRDSAPPPPPRTVPADASLPRHPRPDRAHAPGPDRLAADQVVERRRLQFDRGR
;
A
#
# COMPACT_ATOMS: atom_id res chain seq x y z
N MET A 1 9.54 -46.00 23.68
CA MET A 1 9.81 -44.57 23.43
C MET A 1 11.09 -44.31 22.60
N THR A 2 11.83 -45.33 22.17
CA THR A 2 13.11 -45.15 21.45
C THR A 2 13.02 -45.36 19.93
N GLN A 3 11.96 -45.99 19.43
CA GLN A 3 11.83 -46.27 17.99
C GLN A 3 11.82 -44.99 17.15
N ILE A 4 11.22 -43.92 17.69
CA ILE A 4 11.21 -42.60 17.06
C ILE A 4 12.58 -41.87 17.19
N ALA A 5 13.46 -42.31 18.09
CA ALA A 5 14.81 -41.77 18.17
C ALA A 5 15.75 -42.54 17.24
N SER A 6 15.60 -43.87 17.14
CA SER A 6 16.46 -44.72 16.30
C SER A 6 16.27 -44.51 14.80
N TRP A 7 15.04 -44.26 14.33
CA TRP A 7 14.84 -43.92 12.91
C TRP A 7 15.38 -42.52 12.57
N TRP A 8 15.31 -41.59 13.52
CA TRP A 8 15.83 -40.23 13.37
C TRP A 8 17.36 -40.22 13.36
N ASP A 9 18.00 -40.99 14.24
CA ASP A 9 19.45 -41.22 14.24
C ASP A 9 19.95 -41.79 12.89
N GLY A 10 19.22 -42.75 12.32
CA GLY A 10 19.50 -43.26 10.97
C GLY A 10 19.34 -42.20 9.87
N LEU A 11 18.39 -41.28 10.02
CA LEU A 11 18.21 -40.14 9.11
C LEU A 11 19.34 -39.12 9.26
N GLU A 12 19.76 -38.80 10.49
CA GLU A 12 20.90 -37.92 10.76
C GLU A 12 22.17 -38.47 10.09
N LEU A 13 22.47 -39.76 10.28
CA LEU A 13 23.62 -40.40 9.64
C LEU A 13 23.53 -40.37 8.11
N TRP A 14 22.35 -40.59 7.55
CA TRP A 14 22.15 -40.48 6.10
C TRP A 14 22.44 -39.06 5.62
N VAL A 15 21.79 -38.05 6.20
CA VAL A 15 21.89 -36.63 5.81
C VAL A 15 23.32 -36.10 6.00
N ILE A 16 23.98 -36.43 7.10
CA ILE A 16 25.34 -35.99 7.42
C ILE A 16 26.38 -36.71 6.54
N GLY A 17 26.06 -37.93 6.07
CA GLY A 17 26.89 -38.68 5.13
C GLY A 17 26.88 -38.15 3.70
N LEU A 18 25.97 -37.23 3.34
CA LEU A 18 25.95 -36.61 2.02
C LEU A 18 27.00 -35.49 1.88
N PRO A 19 27.60 -35.31 0.68
CA PRO A 19 28.38 -34.13 0.39
C PRO A 19 27.50 -32.86 0.31
N PHE A 20 28.11 -31.67 0.38
CA PHE A 20 27.40 -30.39 0.52
C PHE A 20 26.33 -30.10 -0.55
N ILE A 21 26.61 -30.39 -1.83
CA ILE A 21 25.69 -30.10 -2.95
C ILE A 21 24.35 -30.83 -2.79
N PRO A 22 24.29 -32.17 -2.67
CA PRO A 22 23.03 -32.87 -2.49
C PRO A 22 22.35 -32.55 -1.14
N GLN A 23 23.12 -32.22 -0.09
CA GLN A 23 22.54 -31.77 1.19
C GLN A 23 21.78 -30.44 1.03
N LEU A 24 22.35 -29.47 0.30
CA LEU A 24 21.65 -28.22 -0.03
C LEU A 24 20.40 -28.47 -0.89
N ILE A 25 20.50 -29.32 -1.91
CA ILE A 25 19.36 -29.66 -2.76
C ILE A 25 18.25 -30.30 -1.94
N LEU A 26 18.59 -31.25 -1.05
CA LEU A 26 17.63 -31.89 -0.15
C LEU A 26 16.95 -30.88 0.77
N VAL A 27 17.73 -29.99 1.40
CA VAL A 27 17.20 -28.93 2.26
C VAL A 27 16.27 -28.01 1.47
N MET A 28 16.65 -27.57 0.27
CA MET A 28 15.78 -26.74 -0.57
C MET A 28 14.52 -27.50 -1.01
N ALA A 29 14.65 -28.76 -1.40
CA ALA A 29 13.53 -29.58 -1.83
C ALA A 29 12.55 -29.94 -0.71
N VAL A 30 13.01 -30.01 0.55
CA VAL A 30 12.15 -30.38 1.69
C VAL A 30 11.68 -29.13 2.44
N MET A 31 12.61 -28.23 2.81
CA MET A 31 12.32 -27.08 3.67
C MET A 31 11.48 -26.02 2.96
N MET A 32 11.68 -25.82 1.65
CA MET A 32 10.89 -24.84 0.89
C MET A 32 9.40 -25.22 0.81
N PRO A 33 9.00 -26.43 0.36
CA PRO A 33 7.59 -26.82 0.39
C PRO A 33 7.05 -26.96 1.81
N LEU A 34 7.87 -27.36 2.79
CA LEU A 34 7.46 -27.39 4.19
C LEU A 34 7.09 -25.99 4.70
N ALA A 35 7.91 -24.97 4.40
CA ALA A 35 7.63 -23.59 4.75
C ALA A 35 6.36 -23.07 4.07
N ILE A 36 6.20 -23.33 2.76
CA ILE A 36 4.97 -22.98 2.03
C ILE A 36 3.75 -23.65 2.65
N GLY A 37 3.85 -24.93 2.99
CA GLY A 37 2.79 -25.70 3.62
C GLY A 37 2.39 -25.15 4.99
N ILE A 38 3.38 -24.81 5.83
CA ILE A 38 3.14 -24.22 7.16
C ILE A 38 2.52 -22.82 7.02
N ALA A 39 3.05 -21.97 6.13
CA ALA A 39 2.50 -20.64 5.89
C ALA A 39 1.04 -20.72 5.41
N SER A 40 0.79 -21.55 4.39
CA SER A 40 -0.56 -21.75 3.83
C SER A 40 -1.52 -22.33 4.87
N GLY A 41 -1.04 -23.26 5.71
CA GLY A 41 -1.80 -23.83 6.81
C GLY A 41 -2.14 -22.80 7.89
N ALA A 42 -1.18 -21.95 8.24
CA ALA A 42 -1.39 -20.84 9.17
C ALA A 42 -2.40 -19.83 8.62
N ASP A 43 -2.28 -19.44 7.35
CA ASP A 43 -3.22 -18.53 6.69
C ASP A 43 -4.64 -19.10 6.67
N LEU A 44 -4.77 -20.39 6.34
CA LEU A 44 -6.07 -21.06 6.34
C LEU A 44 -6.64 -21.16 7.76
N LEU A 45 -5.82 -21.50 8.74
CA LEU A 45 -6.22 -21.56 10.15
C LEU A 45 -6.70 -20.20 10.64
N LEU A 46 -5.96 -19.14 10.31
CA LEU A 46 -6.29 -17.77 10.70
C LEU A 46 -7.61 -17.32 10.06
N ALA A 47 -7.82 -17.62 8.78
CA ALA A 47 -9.08 -17.36 8.10
C ALA A 47 -10.26 -18.10 8.77
N ARG A 48 -10.07 -19.38 9.13
CA ARG A 48 -11.09 -20.16 9.86
C ARG A 48 -11.41 -19.53 11.22
N ILE A 49 -10.39 -19.07 11.95
CA ILE A 49 -10.57 -18.40 13.24
C ILE A 49 -11.35 -17.09 13.07
N PHE A 50 -11.06 -16.27 12.05
CA PHE A 50 -11.78 -15.01 11.81
C PHE A 50 -13.26 -15.22 11.47
N VAL A 51 -13.57 -16.23 10.64
CA VAL A 51 -14.95 -16.63 10.32
C VAL A 51 -15.67 -17.11 11.58
N LEU A 52 -15.02 -17.94 12.39
CA LEU A 52 -15.57 -18.42 13.67
C LEU A 52 -15.80 -17.27 14.67
N LEU A 53 -14.94 -16.26 14.65
CA LEU A 53 -15.06 -15.07 15.51
C LEU A 53 -16.14 -14.09 14.99
N GLY A 54 -16.82 -14.40 13.89
CA GLY A 54 -17.99 -13.67 13.40
C GLY A 54 -17.66 -12.35 12.69
N ARG A 55 -16.44 -12.19 12.16
CA ARG A 55 -15.97 -10.93 11.57
C ARG A 55 -16.33 -10.76 10.08
N ASP A 56 -17.54 -11.20 9.69
CA ASP A 56 -18.05 -11.09 8.31
C ASP A 56 -19.37 -10.30 8.19
N SER A 57 -19.90 -9.73 9.28
CA SER A 57 -21.22 -9.08 9.25
C SER A 57 -21.23 -7.58 8.92
N ALA A 58 -20.17 -7.01 8.37
CA ALA A 58 -20.27 -5.66 7.80
C ALA A 58 -20.67 -5.79 6.32
N PRO A 59 -21.92 -5.47 5.94
CA PRO A 59 -22.29 -5.45 4.54
C PRO A 59 -21.30 -4.56 3.78
N PRO A 60 -20.85 -4.95 2.57
CA PRO A 60 -20.07 -4.04 1.75
C PRO A 60 -20.85 -2.71 1.69
N PRO A 61 -20.19 -1.57 1.97
CA PRO A 61 -20.86 -0.29 1.84
C PRO A 61 -21.48 -0.25 0.44
N PRO A 62 -22.74 0.20 0.30
CA PRO A 62 -23.45 0.16 -0.97
C PRO A 62 -22.52 0.77 -2.04
N PRO A 63 -22.50 0.20 -3.27
CA PRO A 63 -21.63 0.68 -4.33
C PRO A 63 -21.78 2.19 -4.38
N ARG A 64 -20.67 2.89 -4.11
CA ARG A 64 -20.66 4.34 -4.01
C ARG A 64 -20.98 4.83 -5.42
N THR A 65 -22.24 5.10 -5.70
CA THR A 65 -22.68 5.74 -6.93
C THR A 65 -22.11 7.14 -6.87
N VAL A 66 -20.92 7.31 -7.44
CA VAL A 66 -20.41 8.63 -7.78
C VAL A 66 -21.44 9.18 -8.76
N PRO A 67 -22.22 10.21 -8.37
CA PRO A 67 -23.24 10.73 -9.26
C PRO A 67 -22.54 11.20 -10.55
N ALA A 68 -23.15 10.93 -11.69
CA ALA A 68 -22.51 11.11 -13.00
C ALA A 68 -22.05 12.55 -13.26
N ASP A 69 -22.59 13.51 -12.51
CA ASP A 69 -22.22 14.92 -12.49
C ASP A 69 -20.85 15.20 -11.84
N ALA A 70 -20.39 14.35 -10.91
CA ALA A 70 -19.08 14.45 -10.28
C ALA A 70 -17.95 13.99 -11.22
N SER A 71 -18.28 13.18 -12.22
CA SER A 71 -17.36 12.69 -13.27
C SER A 71 -17.27 13.64 -14.47
N LEU A 72 -18.18 14.62 -14.57
CA LEU A 72 -18.08 15.65 -15.60
C LEU A 72 -16.88 16.56 -15.26
N PRO A 73 -16.04 16.90 -16.26
CA PRO A 73 -15.05 17.96 -16.09
C PRO A 73 -15.79 19.19 -15.58
N ARG A 74 -15.43 19.70 -14.39
CA ARG A 74 -16.01 20.95 -13.89
C ARG A 74 -15.66 22.02 -14.91
N HIS A 75 -16.58 22.34 -15.81
CA HIS A 75 -16.39 23.47 -16.71
C HIS A 75 -16.21 24.69 -15.82
N PRO A 76 -15.11 25.44 -15.92
CA PRO A 76 -14.94 26.66 -15.16
C PRO A 76 -16.16 27.53 -15.44
N ARG A 77 -16.96 27.80 -14.40
CA ARG A 77 -18.12 28.68 -14.47
C ARG A 77 -17.61 29.98 -15.12
N PRO A 78 -18.09 30.39 -16.31
CA PRO A 78 -17.43 31.42 -17.11
C PRO A 78 -17.57 32.84 -16.56
N ASP A 79 -17.82 33.00 -15.26
CA ASP A 79 -18.23 34.28 -14.68
C ASP A 79 -17.43 34.69 -13.41
N ARG A 80 -16.25 34.10 -13.19
CA ARG A 80 -15.32 34.58 -12.15
C ARG A 80 -13.87 34.75 -12.59
N ALA A 81 -13.54 34.47 -13.85
CA ALA A 81 -12.15 34.44 -14.29
C ALA A 81 -11.55 35.83 -14.64
N HIS A 82 -12.27 36.95 -14.48
CA HIS A 82 -11.68 38.26 -14.80
C HIS A 82 -12.15 39.48 -14.02
N ALA A 83 -12.74 39.33 -12.83
CA ALA A 83 -12.75 40.47 -11.91
C ALA A 83 -11.32 40.64 -11.35
N PRO A 84 -10.60 41.73 -11.62
CA PRO A 84 -9.29 41.94 -11.01
C PRO A 84 -9.46 41.94 -9.48
N GLY A 85 -8.77 41.02 -8.82
CA GLY A 85 -8.79 40.93 -7.37
C GLY A 85 -8.25 42.20 -6.71
N PRO A 86 -8.67 42.52 -5.48
CA PRO A 86 -8.29 43.75 -4.77
C PRO A 86 -6.76 43.94 -4.70
N ASP A 87 -6.00 42.85 -4.67
CA ASP A 87 -4.54 42.87 -4.60
C ASP A 87 -3.87 43.43 -5.86
N ARG A 88 -4.45 43.17 -7.06
CA ARG A 88 -3.93 43.74 -8.31
C ARG A 88 -4.21 45.24 -8.42
N LEU A 89 -5.38 45.67 -7.97
CA LEU A 89 -5.73 47.08 -7.90
C LEU A 89 -4.84 47.83 -6.89
N ALA A 90 -4.52 47.20 -5.76
CA ALA A 90 -3.59 47.76 -4.78
C ALA A 90 -2.16 47.87 -5.33
N ALA A 91 -1.69 46.86 -6.06
CA ALA A 91 -0.37 46.88 -6.68
C ALA A 91 -0.25 48.00 -7.73
N ASP A 92 -1.27 48.16 -8.59
CA ASP A 92 -1.29 49.22 -9.60
C ASP A 92 -1.29 50.62 -8.95
N GLN A 93 -2.02 50.82 -7.84
CA GLN A 93 -1.97 52.09 -7.12
C GLN A 93 -0.60 52.41 -6.49
N VAL A 94 0.10 51.41 -5.97
CA VAL A 94 1.43 51.60 -5.37
C VAL A 94 2.46 51.96 -6.45
N VAL A 95 2.39 51.30 -7.61
CA VAL A 95 3.26 51.60 -8.75
C VAL A 95 2.99 53.02 -9.28
N GLU A 96 1.72 53.40 -9.39
CA GLU A 96 1.33 54.72 -9.88
C GLU A 96 1.75 55.84 -8.91
N ARG A 97 1.56 55.64 -7.60
CA ARG A 97 2.08 56.59 -6.60
C ARG A 97 3.60 56.76 -6.70
N ARG A 98 4.34 55.67 -6.91
CA ARG A 98 5.80 55.73 -7.00
C ARG A 98 6.27 56.47 -8.26
N ARG A 99 5.57 56.30 -9.40
CA ARG A 99 5.84 57.07 -10.63
C ARG A 99 5.65 58.56 -10.41
N LEU A 100 4.51 58.97 -9.85
CA LEU A 100 4.21 60.39 -9.60
C LEU A 100 5.18 61.05 -8.62
N GLN A 101 5.72 60.27 -7.68
CA GLN A 101 6.70 60.76 -6.72
C GLN A 101 8.08 60.94 -7.35
N PHE A 102 8.45 60.10 -8.32
CA PHE A 102 9.70 60.22 -9.06
C PHE A 102 9.70 61.41 -10.02
N ASP A 103 8.55 61.69 -10.65
CA ASP A 103 8.40 62.79 -11.62
C ASP A 103 8.39 64.17 -10.95
N ARG A 104 8.10 64.23 -9.64
CA ARG A 104 8.10 65.49 -8.86
C ARG A 104 9.48 65.86 -8.31
N GLY A 105 10.48 64.98 -8.42
CA GLY A 105 11.82 65.14 -7.84
C GLY A 105 12.90 65.60 -8.81
N ARG A 106 12.56 65.95 -10.06
CA ARG A 106 13.46 66.48 -11.07
C ARG A 106 12.93 67.83 -11.56
#